data_AF-A0A838FWF4-F1
#
_entry.id   AF-A0A838FWF4-F1
#
_cell.length_a   1.000
_cell.length_b   1.000
_cell.length_c   1.000
_cell.angle_alpha   90.00
_cell.angle_beta   90.00
_cell.angle_gamma   90.00
#
_symmetry.space_group_name_H-M   'P 1'
#
loop_
_entity.id
_entity.type
_entity.pdbx_description
1 polymer ?
#
loop_
_entity_poly.entity_id
_entity_poly.type
_entity_poly.pdbx_seq_one_letter_code
_entity_poly.pdbx_strand_id
1 'polypeptide(L)'
;MFLPNQKVVCVDGKFPLGIEQLYSELPKEGVTYTIRDIVPGIGLTGEEGETAVYLCEITGPLNAHGIERGFRADRFAPLTTIEEEEEEEISVGMPQLVPA
;
A
#
# COMPACT_ATOMS: atom_id res chain seq x y z
N MET A 1 12.44 -8.22 4.76
CA MET A 1 12.99 -7.01 4.13
C MET A 1 12.46 -6.96 2.71
N PHE A 2 11.93 -5.83 2.27
CA PHE A 2 11.43 -5.66 0.91
C PHE A 2 12.58 -5.43 -0.08
N LEU A 3 12.26 -5.42 -1.37
CA LEU A 3 13.16 -4.99 -2.44
C LEU A 3 12.52 -3.83 -3.24
N PRO A 4 13.31 -2.91 -3.80
CA PRO A 4 12.81 -1.94 -4.77
C PRO A 4 12.12 -2.66 -5.95
N ASN A 5 11.04 -2.07 -6.46
CA ASN A 5 10.13 -2.62 -7.46
C ASN A 5 9.33 -3.86 -7.04
N GLN A 6 9.38 -4.26 -5.76
CA GLN A 6 8.54 -5.34 -5.26
C GLN A 6 7.08 -4.89 -5.14
N LYS A 7 6.15 -5.71 -5.62
CA LYS A 7 4.71 -5.54 -5.35
C LYS A 7 4.37 -6.02 -3.94
N VAL A 8 3.61 -5.20 -3.23
CA VAL A 8 3.16 -5.45 -1.86
C VAL A 8 1.68 -5.09 -1.73
N VAL A 9 0.97 -5.76 -0.84
CA VAL A 9 -0.38 -5.36 -0.44
C VAL A 9 -0.33 -4.65 0.91
N CYS A 10 -1.10 -3.58 1.07
CA CYS A 10 -1.28 -2.95 2.38
C CYS A 10 -2.22 -3.81 3.23
N VAL A 11 -1.69 -4.42 4.30
CA VAL A 11 -2.44 -5.31 5.21
C VAL A 11 -2.93 -4.60 6.47
N ASP A 12 -2.43 -3.41 6.75
CA ASP A 12 -2.89 -2.55 7.84
C ASP A 12 -3.00 -1.10 7.36
N GLY A 13 -4.22 -0.70 6.99
CA GLY A 13 -4.56 0.65 6.56
C GLY A 13 -5.02 1.57 7.70
N LYS A 14 -4.80 1.21 8.98
CA LYS A 14 -5.29 1.99 10.12
C LYS A 14 -4.31 3.06 10.55
N PHE A 15 -4.63 4.31 10.24
CA PHE A 15 -3.80 5.46 10.57
C PHE A 15 -4.35 6.25 11.77
N PRO A 16 -3.47 6.84 12.61
CA PRO A 16 -3.92 7.74 13.67
C PRO A 16 -4.69 8.95 13.10
N LEU A 17 -5.71 9.41 13.83
CA LEU A 17 -6.52 10.56 13.42
C LEU A 17 -5.65 11.80 13.21
N GLY A 18 -5.88 12.51 12.09
CA GLY A 18 -5.20 13.76 11.76
C GLY A 18 -3.82 13.60 11.13
N ILE A 19 -3.29 12.37 11.00
CA ILE A 19 -2.00 12.12 10.33
C ILE A 19 -2.08 12.42 8.83
N GLU A 20 -3.27 12.36 8.24
CA GLU A 20 -3.53 12.70 6.83
C GLU A 20 -3.03 14.10 6.44
N GLN A 21 -2.93 15.03 7.40
CA GLN A 21 -2.37 16.37 7.17
C GLN A 21 -0.87 16.37 6.83
N LEU A 22 -0.17 15.27 7.12
CA LEU A 22 1.27 15.12 6.88
C LEU A 22 1.60 14.38 5.57
N TYR A 23 0.60 13.83 4.89
CA TYR A 23 0.76 12.97 3.71
C TYR A 23 -0.14 13.45 2.57
N SER A 24 0.31 13.29 1.32
CA SER A 24 -0.52 13.58 0.15
C SER A 24 -1.68 12.57 0.02
N GLU A 25 -1.40 11.32 0.36
CA GLU A 25 -2.35 10.21 0.36
C GLU A 25 -1.87 9.16 1.37
N LEU A 26 -2.81 8.39 1.94
CA LEU A 26 -2.52 7.27 2.83
C LEU A 26 -2.78 5.93 2.10
N PRO A 27 -1.90 4.93 2.28
CA PRO A 27 -2.14 3.56 1.81
C PRO A 27 -3.49 3.02 2.31
N LYS A 28 -4.22 2.34 1.43
CA LYS A 28 -5.52 1.75 1.75
C LYS A 28 -5.37 0.24 1.94
N GLU A 29 -5.99 -0.28 3.00
CA GLU A 29 -6.01 -1.72 3.28
C GLU A 29 -6.56 -2.50 2.08
N GLY A 30 -5.91 -3.61 1.73
CA GLY A 30 -6.24 -4.44 0.57
C GLY A 30 -5.72 -3.93 -0.77
N VAL A 31 -5.20 -2.70 -0.85
CA VAL A 31 -4.67 -2.15 -2.11
C VAL A 31 -3.21 -2.57 -2.32
N THR A 32 -2.89 -2.87 -3.58
CA THR A 32 -1.53 -3.22 -4.01
C THR A 32 -0.73 -1.97 -4.36
N TYR A 33 0.52 -1.96 -3.93
CA TYR A 33 1.49 -0.90 -4.16
C TYR A 33 2.83 -1.48 -4.59
N THR A 34 3.72 -0.62 -5.09
CA THR A 34 5.07 -0.98 -5.51
C THR A 34 6.09 -0.26 -4.64
N ILE A 35 7.04 -0.99 -4.07
CA ILE A 35 8.11 -0.41 -3.25
C ILE A 35 9.04 0.42 -4.14
N ARG A 36 9.17 1.72 -3.86
CA ARG A 36 10.10 2.64 -4.52
C ARG A 36 11.48 2.59 -3.88
N ASP A 37 11.53 2.68 -2.55
CA ASP A 37 12.78 2.61 -1.79
C ASP A 37 12.51 2.20 -0.33
N ILE A 38 13.56 1.80 0.37
CA ILE A 38 13.52 1.37 1.77
C ILE A 38 14.49 2.24 2.55
N VAL A 39 13.97 2.93 3.56
CA VAL A 39 14.72 3.93 4.31
C VAL A 39 14.62 3.69 5.82
N PRO A 40 15.60 4.16 6.61
CA PRO A 40 15.43 4.23 8.05
C PRO A 40 14.21 5.11 8.37
N GLY A 41 13.28 4.54 9.11
CA GLY A 41 12.11 5.21 9.65
C GLY A 41 12.39 5.77 11.04
N ILE A 42 11.66 6.83 11.37
CA ILE A 42 11.60 7.42 12.70
C ILE A 42 10.14 7.38 13.13
N GLY A 43 9.89 6.79 14.30
CA GLY A 43 8.54 6.71 14.84
C GLY A 43 7.96 8.07 15.20
N LEU A 44 6.65 8.09 15.44
CA LEU A 44 5.92 9.31 15.81
C LEU A 44 6.47 9.97 17.09
N THR A 45 7.07 9.16 17.96
CA THR A 45 7.71 9.52 19.24
C THR A 45 9.20 9.83 19.11
N GLY A 46 9.79 9.71 17.91
CA GLY A 46 11.21 9.92 17.68
C GLY A 46 12.09 8.69 17.88
N GLU A 47 11.51 7.51 18.08
CA GLU A 47 12.25 6.26 18.17
C GLU A 47 12.87 5.86 16.82
N GLU A 48 14.18 5.66 16.81
CA GLU A 48 14.95 5.22 15.65
C GLU A 48 14.95 3.69 15.56
N GLY A 49 15.01 3.16 14.33
CA GLY A 49 15.12 1.71 14.09
C GLY A 49 13.89 1.08 13.44
N GLU A 50 12.84 1.87 13.19
CA GLU A 50 11.74 1.42 12.34
C GLU A 50 12.21 1.35 10.87
N THR A 51 11.71 0.39 10.10
CA THR A 51 11.93 0.38 8.65
C THR A 51 10.75 1.08 7.99
N ALA A 52 11.03 2.09 7.18
CA ALA A 52 10.03 2.77 6.38
C ALA A 52 10.22 2.45 4.89
N VAL A 53 9.12 2.49 4.14
CA VAL A 53 9.10 2.31 2.70
C VAL A 53 8.49 3.52 2.02
N TYR A 54 9.02 3.82 0.84
CA TYR A 54 8.36 4.69 -0.13
C TYR A 54 7.61 3.83 -1.14
N LEU A 55 6.48 4.33 -1.61
CA LEU A 55 5.67 3.69 -2.64
C LEU A 55 5.85 4.42 -3.97
N CYS A 56 5.71 3.73 -5.09
CA CYS A 56 5.74 4.36 -6.42
C CYS A 56 4.46 5.16 -6.68
N GLU A 57 3.33 4.66 -6.19
CA GLU A 57 1.99 5.22 -6.43
C GLU A 57 1.71 6.43 -5.54
N ILE A 58 2.36 6.52 -4.37
CA ILE A 58 2.18 7.61 -3.41
C ILE A 58 3.50 8.35 -3.24
N THR A 59 3.48 9.64 -3.59
CA THR A 59 4.59 10.56 -3.37
C THR A 59 4.15 11.68 -2.43
N GLY A 60 4.81 11.76 -1.28
CA GLY A 60 4.56 12.75 -0.24
C GLY A 60 5.28 14.08 -0.49
N PRO A 61 4.88 15.14 0.24
CA PRO A 61 5.62 16.39 0.25
C PRO A 61 7.01 16.19 0.87
N LEU A 62 8.00 16.91 0.34
CA LEU A 62 9.35 16.92 0.88
C LEU A 62 9.45 17.92 2.04
N ASN A 63 10.20 17.56 3.08
CA ASN A 63 10.55 18.50 4.14
C ASN A 63 11.65 19.49 3.68
N ALA A 64 12.07 20.39 4.57
CA ALA A 64 13.11 21.40 4.28
C ALA A 64 14.48 20.81 3.88
N HIS A 65 14.71 19.52 4.12
CA HIS A 65 15.92 18.79 3.76
C HIS A 65 15.74 17.90 2.52
N GLY A 66 14.59 17.98 1.84
CA GLY A 66 14.32 17.16 0.66
C GLY A 66 13.94 15.70 0.97
N ILE A 67 13.52 15.41 2.21
CA ILE A 67 13.18 14.05 2.66
C ILE A 67 11.66 13.91 2.71
N GLU A 68 11.16 12.82 2.12
CA GLU A 68 9.76 12.40 2.14
C GLU A 68 9.43 11.63 3.43
N ARG A 69 8.17 11.64 3.87
CA ARG A 69 7.71 10.76 4.95
C ARG A 69 7.35 9.38 4.40
N GLY A 70 8.08 8.37 4.84
CA GLY A 70 7.77 6.98 4.48
C GLY A 70 6.61 6.39 5.29
N PHE A 71 6.25 5.16 4.93
CA PHE A 71 5.26 4.36 5.63
C PHE A 71 5.94 3.19 6.35
N ARG A 72 5.45 2.81 7.53
CA ARG A 72 6.01 1.66 8.26
C ARG A 72 5.92 0.39 7.41
N ALA A 73 7.04 -0.33 7.30
CA ALA A 73 7.14 -1.54 6.51
C ALA A 73 6.18 -2.65 6.98
N ASP A 74 5.91 -2.74 8.28
CA ASP A 74 5.01 -3.77 8.85
C ASP A 74 3.54 -3.64 8.39
N ARG A 75 3.16 -2.52 7.75
CA ARG A 75 1.83 -2.32 7.15
C ARG A 75 1.65 -3.04 5.82
N PHE A 76 2.72 -3.63 5.30
CA PHE A 76 2.75 -4.24 3.97
C PHE A 76 3.12 -5.72 4.06
N ALA A 77 2.56 -6.51 3.15
CA ALA A 77 2.96 -7.90 2.93
C ALA A 77 3.41 -8.07 1.47
N PRO A 78 4.45 -8.90 1.19
CA PRO A 78 4.79 -9.29 -0.16
C PRO A 78 3.59 -9.87 -0.89
N LEU A 79 3.30 -9.37 -2.09
CA LEU A 79 2.31 -10.02 -2.95
C LEU A 79 3.00 -11.24 -3.56
N THR A 80 2.78 -12.42 -2.97
CA THR A 80 3.23 -13.68 -3.57
C THR A 80 2.42 -13.88 -4.83
N THR A 81 3.09 -14.02 -5.98
CA THR A 81 2.47 -14.39 -7.25
C THR A 81 1.91 -15.81 -7.12
N ILE A 82 0.68 -15.93 -6.66
CA ILE A 82 -0.20 -16.99 -7.12
C ILE A 82 -0.88 -16.33 -8.31
N GLU A 83 -0.68 -16.87 -9.52
CA GLU A 83 -1.41 -16.46 -10.71
C GLU A 83 -2.89 -16.78 -10.49
N GLU A 84 -3.62 -15.93 -9.77
CA GLU A 84 -5.07 -16.07 -9.56
C GLU A 84 -5.74 -14.78 -10.06
N GLU A 85 -6.10 -14.90 -11.35
CA GLU A 85 -7.32 -14.42 -11.99
C GLU A 85 -7.85 -13.05 -11.56
N GLU A 86 -7.66 -12.10 -12.47
CA GLU A 86 -8.49 -10.93 -12.70
C GLU A 86 -9.97 -11.28 -12.46
N GLU A 87 -10.53 -10.88 -11.31
CA GLU A 87 -11.98 -10.84 -11.11
C GLU A 87 -12.56 -9.75 -12.05
N GLU A 88 -12.65 -10.06 -13.34
CA GLU A 88 -13.64 -9.44 -14.20
C GLU A 88 -15.01 -9.79 -13.60
N GLU A 89 -15.73 -8.77 -13.12
CA GLU A 89 -17.14 -8.87 -12.78
C GLU A 89 -17.95 -9.20 -14.05
N ILE A 90 -17.98 -10.47 -14.44
CA ILE A 90 -18.88 -10.97 -15.47
C ILE A 90 -20.26 -11.17 -14.83
N SER A 91 -21.12 -10.15 -14.96
CA SER A 91 -22.54 -10.29 -14.67
C SER A 91 -23.18 -11.30 -15.65
N VAL A 92 -23.23 -12.57 -15.27
CA VAL A 92 -23.90 -13.62 -16.05
C VAL A 92 -25.41 -13.46 -15.91
N GLY A 93 -26.03 -12.76 -16.86
CA GLY A 93 -27.47 -12.82 -17.10
C GLY A 93 -27.85 -14.22 -17.60
N MET A 94 -28.52 -15.01 -16.77
CA MET A 94 -29.02 -16.33 -17.15
C MET A 94 -30.18 -16.21 -18.16
N PRO A 95 -30.20 -16.99 -19.26
CA PRO A 95 -31.39 -17.12 -20.10
C PRO A 95 -32.39 -18.09 -19.44
N GLN A 96 -33.64 -17.66 -19.29
CA GLN A 96 -34.73 -18.53 -18.85
C GLN A 96 -35.16 -19.44 -20.00
N LEU A 97 -34.75 -20.71 -19.93
CA LEU A 97 -35.24 -21.79 -20.80
C LEU A 97 -36.66 -22.17 -20.40
N VAL A 98 -37.60 -22.00 -21.33
CA VAL A 98 -38.94 -22.59 -21.27
C VAL A 98 -38.90 -24.06 -21.68
N PRO A 99 -39.63 -24.93 -20.97
CA PRO A 99 -40.38 -26.00 -21.64
C PRO A 99 -41.78 -26.20 -20.99
N ALA A 100 -42.85 -26.67 -21.62
CA ALA A 100 -43.13 -27.17 -22.98
C ALA A 100 -44.63 -26.91 -23.27
#